data_AF-A0A352NF80-F1
#
_entry.id   AF-A0A352NF80-F1
#
_cell.length_a   1.000
_cell.length_b   1.000
_cell.length_c   1.000
_cell.angle_alpha   90.00
_cell.angle_beta   90.00
_cell.angle_gamma   90.00
#
_symmetry.space_group_name_H-M   'P 1'
#
loop_
_entity.id
_entity.type
_entity.pdbx_description
1 polymer ?
#
loop_
_entity_poly.entity_id
_entity_poly.type
_entity_poly.pdbx_seq_one_letter_code
_entity_poly.pdbx_strand_id
1 'polypeptide(L)'
;DKLRLVEFDDVNVLRKEAGGIYVDVAGTGGRQASLTAVDQGFLERSNVNVVDEMVGLVSVMRSYEANQRLIQAYDEQLAKTVNQVGSLR
;
A
#
# COMPACT_ATOMS: atom_id res chain seq x y z
N ASP A 1 -23.47 27.37 16.60
CA ASP A 1 -22.55 26.86 15.57
C ASP A 1 -22.92 25.42 15.26
N LYS A 2 -22.90 24.98 13.99
CA LYS A 2 -23.31 23.62 13.58
C LYS A 2 -22.34 23.08 12.53
N LEU A 3 -21.92 21.82 12.69
CA LEU A 3 -21.06 21.16 11.71
C LEU A 3 -21.83 20.87 10.42
N ARG A 4 -21.21 21.14 9.27
CA ARG A 4 -21.73 20.76 7.96
C ARG A 4 -21.09 19.44 7.53
N LEU A 5 -21.90 18.40 7.47
CA LEU A 5 -21.52 17.09 6.96
C LEU A 5 -21.87 16.98 5.47
N VAL A 6 -20.98 16.38 4.71
CA VAL A 6 -21.09 16.22 3.26
C VAL A 6 -20.78 14.77 2.90
N GLU A 7 -21.63 14.18 2.06
CA GLU A 7 -21.46 12.84 1.50
C GLU A 7 -21.13 12.95 0.00
N PHE A 8 -20.34 12.01 -0.51
CA PHE A 8 -20.03 11.87 -1.93
C PHE A 8 -20.63 10.55 -2.42
N ASP A 9 -21.26 10.56 -3.59
CA ASP A 9 -21.88 9.36 -4.16
C ASP A 9 -20.84 8.36 -4.65
N ASP A 10 -19.69 8.85 -5.15
CA ASP A 10 -18.53 8.04 -5.49
C ASP A 10 -17.31 8.49 -4.68
N VAL A 11 -16.84 7.64 -3.77
CA VAL A 11 -15.66 7.91 -2.94
C VAL A 11 -14.34 7.74 -3.70
N ASN A 12 -14.35 7.09 -4.87
CA ASN A 12 -13.14 6.85 -5.66
C ASN A 12 -12.66 8.11 -6.39
N VAL A 13 -13.51 9.14 -6.51
CA VAL A 13 -13.12 10.45 -7.07
C VAL A 13 -12.30 11.27 -6.09
N LEU A 14 -12.32 10.90 -4.80
CA LEU A 14 -11.59 11.58 -3.76
C LEU A 14 -10.13 11.17 -3.79
N ARG A 15 -9.25 12.17 -3.90
CA ARG A 15 -7.82 11.95 -3.75
C ARG A 15 -7.42 12.20 -2.30
N LYS A 16 -6.71 11.23 -1.73
CA LYS A 16 -6.09 11.38 -0.40
C LYS A 16 -4.90 12.32 -0.50
N GLU A 17 -4.92 13.37 0.31
CA GLU A 17 -3.81 14.28 0.57
C GLU A 17 -3.14 13.93 1.92
N ALA A 18 -2.29 14.81 2.43
CA ALA A 18 -1.63 14.61 3.72
C ALA A 18 -2.62 14.69 4.91
N GLY A 19 -2.28 14.00 6.01
CA GLY A 19 -2.98 14.15 7.30
C GLY A 19 -4.40 13.56 7.35
N GLY A 20 -4.79 12.71 6.41
CA GLY A 20 -6.14 12.13 6.35
C GLY A 20 -7.17 13.06 5.70
N ILE A 21 -6.72 14.13 5.05
CA ILE A 21 -7.57 15.04 4.27
C ILE A 21 -7.80 14.44 2.88
N TYR A 22 -9.01 14.60 2.36
CA TYR A 22 -9.38 14.18 1.02
C TYR A 22 -9.88 15.39 0.22
N VAL A 23 -9.52 15.43 -1.06
CA VAL A 23 -9.92 16.50 -1.98
C VAL A 23 -10.68 15.90 -3.15
N ASP A 24 -11.82 16.50 -3.48
CA ASP A 24 -12.54 16.23 -4.72
C ASP A 24 -11.84 16.94 -5.88
N VAL A 25 -11.11 16.16 -6.69
CA VAL A 25 -10.37 16.66 -7.85
C VAL A 25 -11.26 16.73 -9.10
N ALA A 26 -12.32 15.91 -9.15
CA ALA A 26 -13.27 15.87 -10.26
C ALA A 26 -14.28 17.02 -10.20
N GLY A 27 -14.40 17.69 -9.06
CA GLY A 27 -15.34 18.80 -8.86
C GLY A 27 -16.79 18.33 -8.88
N THR A 28 -17.02 17.05 -8.60
CA THR A 28 -18.35 16.42 -8.55
C THR A 28 -19.26 17.09 -7.52
N GLY A 29 -18.69 17.66 -6.46
CA GLY A 29 -19.42 18.34 -5.40
C GLY A 29 -20.12 17.34 -4.49
N GLY A 30 -19.94 17.51 -3.18
CA GLY A 30 -20.61 16.64 -2.21
C GLY A 30 -22.02 17.13 -1.86
N ARG A 31 -22.93 16.20 -1.59
CA ARG A 31 -24.30 16.46 -1.15
C ARG A 31 -24.37 16.58 0.38
N GLN A 32 -25.40 17.26 0.89
CA GLN A 32 -25.64 17.29 2.33
C GLN A 32 -25.82 15.86 2.86
N ALA A 33 -25.07 15.50 3.91
CA ALA A 33 -25.13 14.16 4.47
C ALA A 33 -26.55 13.85 4.99
N SER A 34 -27.05 12.66 4.67
CA SER A 34 -28.37 12.19 5.07
C SER A 34 -28.34 10.92 5.91
N LEU A 35 -27.28 10.11 5.77
CA LEU A 35 -27.11 8.83 6.45
C LEU A 35 -26.06 8.89 7.56
N THR A 36 -25.15 9.86 7.47
CA THR A 36 -24.03 10.02 8.41
C THR A 36 -24.46 10.82 9.64
N ALA A 37 -24.24 10.26 10.84
CA ALA A 37 -24.43 10.92 12.12
C ALA A 37 -23.09 11.06 12.86
N VAL A 38 -22.99 12.05 13.76
CA VAL A 38 -21.79 12.25 14.59
C VAL A 38 -22.08 11.77 16.00
N ASP A 39 -21.29 10.82 16.47
CA ASP A 39 -21.30 10.35 17.86
C ASP A 39 -20.26 11.09 18.67
N GLN A 40 -20.73 11.99 19.53
CA GLN A 40 -19.84 12.83 20.34
C GLN A 40 -19.12 12.02 21.42
N GLY A 41 -17.83 12.31 21.62
CA GLY A 41 -16.98 11.63 22.61
C GLY A 41 -16.29 10.37 22.09
N PHE A 42 -16.49 10.01 20.81
CA PHE A 42 -15.80 8.90 20.15
C PHE A 42 -14.76 9.40 19.15
N LEU A 43 -13.69 8.62 18.97
CA LEU A 43 -12.68 8.82 17.94
C LEU A 43 -12.67 7.62 17.01
N GLU A 44 -12.73 7.88 15.71
CA GLU A 44 -12.64 6.84 14.68
C GLU A 44 -11.29 6.13 14.74
N ARG A 45 -11.31 4.79 14.72
CA ARG A 45 -10.10 3.96 14.70
C ARG A 45 -9.79 3.52 13.27
N SER A 46 -8.52 3.22 13.01
CA SER A 46 -8.11 2.63 11.74
C SER A 46 -8.85 1.32 11.46
N ASN A 47 -9.25 1.14 10.22
CA ASN A 47 -9.84 -0.09 9.69
C ASN A 47 -8.79 -1.15 9.31
N VAL A 48 -7.50 -0.91 9.59
CA VAL A 48 -6.39 -1.80 9.25
C VAL A 48 -6.08 -2.74 10.40
N ASN A 49 -5.93 -4.03 10.10
CA ASN A 49 -5.44 -5.03 11.03
C ASN A 49 -3.92 -5.19 10.90
N VAL A 50 -3.21 -4.88 11.99
CA VAL A 50 -1.74 -4.94 12.04
C VAL A 50 -1.20 -6.35 11.78
N VAL A 51 -1.90 -7.39 12.21
CA VAL A 51 -1.45 -8.78 12.04
C VAL A 51 -1.44 -9.18 10.57
N ASP A 52 -2.52 -8.86 9.86
CA ASP A 52 -2.65 -9.17 8.43
C ASP A 52 -1.61 -8.41 7.61
N GLU A 53 -1.38 -7.14 7.96
CA GLU A 53 -0.38 -6.30 7.30
C GLU A 53 1.05 -6.83 7.53
N MET A 54 1.36 -7.29 8.75
CA MET A 54 2.66 -7.91 9.07
C MET A 54 2.88 -9.22 8.29
N VAL A 55 1.85 -10.05 8.13
CA VAL A 55 1.94 -11.27 7.30
C VAL A 55 2.22 -10.90 5.84
N GLY A 56 1.57 -9.85 5.34
CA GLY A 56 1.86 -9.27 4.03
C GLY A 56 3.33 -8.87 3.88
N LEU A 57 3.87 -8.13 4.83
CA LEU A 57 5.29 -7.74 4.84
C LEU A 57 6.24 -8.95 4.89
N VAL A 58 5.94 -9.96 5.70
CA VAL A 58 6.75 -11.18 5.77
C VAL A 58 6.76 -11.93 4.43
N SER A 59 5.63 -11.99 3.74
CA SER A 59 5.53 -12.58 2.40
C SER A 59 6.43 -11.83 1.40
N VAL A 60 6.38 -10.50 1.40
CA VAL A 60 7.23 -9.65 0.55
C VAL A 60 8.71 -9.82 0.89
N MET A 61 9.07 -9.88 2.16
CA MET A 61 10.46 -10.10 2.56
C MET A 61 10.99 -11.46 2.11
N ARG A 62 10.17 -12.52 2.25
CA ARG A 62 10.56 -13.87 1.81
C ARG A 62 10.72 -13.96 0.29
N SER A 63 9.83 -13.33 -0.48
CA SER A 63 9.98 -13.30 -1.94
C SER A 63 11.21 -12.52 -2.36
N TYR A 64 11.51 -11.40 -1.69
CA TYR A 64 12.73 -10.63 -1.92
C TYR A 64 13.99 -11.43 -1.60
N GLU A 65 14.02 -12.12 -0.46
CA GLU A 65 15.15 -12.97 -0.06
C GLU A 65 15.35 -14.14 -1.05
N ALA A 66 14.27 -14.79 -1.48
CA ALA A 66 14.35 -15.84 -2.49
C ALA A 66 14.93 -15.32 -3.82
N ASN A 67 14.50 -14.13 -4.26
CA ASN A 67 15.03 -13.50 -5.47
C ASN A 67 16.52 -13.15 -5.32
N GLN A 68 16.95 -12.67 -4.15
CA GLN A 68 18.36 -12.38 -3.89
C GLN A 68 19.23 -13.65 -3.95
N ARG A 69 18.75 -14.75 -3.35
CA ARG A 69 19.47 -16.05 -3.40
C ARG A 69 19.55 -16.61 -4.82
N LEU A 70 18.49 -16.43 -5.62
CA LEU A 70 18.51 -16.82 -7.04
C LEU A 70 19.58 -16.05 -7.81
N ILE A 71 19.67 -14.72 -7.62
CA ILE A 71 20.71 -13.90 -8.26
C ILE A 71 22.11 -14.38 -7.89
N GLN A 72 22.36 -14.64 -6.60
CA GLN A 72 23.65 -15.16 -6.14
C GLN A 72 23.99 -16.52 -6.77
N ALA A 73 23.01 -17.43 -6.85
CA ALA A 73 23.20 -18.72 -7.47
C ALA A 73 23.52 -18.61 -8.97
N TYR A 74 22.88 -17.66 -9.68
CA TYR A 74 23.20 -17.36 -11.07
C TYR A 74 24.62 -16.82 -11.23
N ASP A 75 25.05 -15.89 -10.37
CA ASP A 75 26.39 -15.33 -10.41
C ASP A 75 27.46 -16.39 -10.13
N GLU A 76 27.23 -17.28 -9.17
CA GLU A 76 28.12 -18.42 -8.91
C GLU A 76 28.21 -19.39 -10.09
N GLN A 77 27.06 -19.68 -10.74
CA GLN A 77 27.02 -20.56 -11.90
C GLN A 77 27.78 -19.95 -13.09
N LEU A 78 27.60 -18.65 -13.33
CA LEU A 78 28.35 -17.90 -14.34
C LEU A 78 29.84 -17.92 -14.05
N ALA A 79 30.26 -17.64 -12.81
CA ALA A 79 31.67 -17.66 -12.42
C ALA A 79 32.32 -19.04 -12.66
N LYS A 80 31.63 -20.14 -12.29
CA LYS A 80 32.12 -21.50 -12.55
C LYS A 80 32.28 -21.79 -14.04
N THR A 81 31.30 -21.39 -14.84
CA THR A 81 31.30 -21.62 -16.30
C THR A 81 32.42 -20.87 -16.99
N VAL A 82 32.61 -19.58 -16.65
CA VAL A 82 33.67 -18.74 -17.21
C VAL A 82 35.05 -19.29 -16.87
N ASN A 83 35.28 -19.71 -15.62
CA ASN A 83 36.57 -20.27 -15.20
C ASN A 83 36.88 -21.61 -15.87
N GLN A 84 35.88 -22.47 -16.08
CA GLN A 84 36.07 -23.78 -16.73
C GLN A 84 36.31 -23.67 -18.25
N VAL A 85 35.69 -22.70 -18.92
CA VAL A 85 35.94 -22.45 -20.36
C VAL A 85 37.29 -21.75 -20.57
N GLY A 86 37.70 -20.88 -19.63
CA GLY A 86 38.98 -20.18 -19.67
C GLY A 86 40.20 -21.08 -19.48
N SER A 87 40.07 -22.20 -18.76
CA SER A 87 41.19 -23.14 -18.52
C SER A 87 41.42 -24.16 -19.63
N LEU A 88 40.62 -24.16 -20.70
CA LEU A 88 40.73 -25.08 -21.83
C LEU A 88 41.57 -24.52 -23.00
N ARG A 89 42.38 -23.49 -22.75
CA ARG A 89 43.33 -22.91 -23.71
C ARG A 89 44.73 -22.84 -23.12
#